data_AF-A0A225UMR5-F1
#
_entry.id   AF-A0A225UMR5-F1
#
_cell.length_a   1.000
_cell.length_b   1.000
_cell.length_c   1.000
_cell.angle_alpha   90.00
_cell.angle_beta   90.00
_cell.angle_gamma   90.00
#
_symmetry.space_group_name_H-M   'P 1'
#
loop_
_entity.id
_entity.type
_entity.pdbx_description
1 polymer ?
#
loop_
_entity_poly.entity_id
_entity_poly.type
_entity_poly.pdbx_seq_one_letter_code
_entity_poly.pdbx_strand_id
1 'polypeptide(L)' 'NDDNWSWLRDLLDPVRDAAVRSQGKIFFARLFKAEEAAEMTTILSEMESWRDSLTETREQKLSRALFLLGYDKHMSLVK' A
#
# COMPACT_ATOMS: atom_id res chain seq x y z
N ASN A 1 -10.17 -13.20 13.63
CA ASN A 1 -9.51 -11.87 13.67
C ASN A 1 -9.41 -11.27 12.26
N ASP A 2 -10.34 -11.62 11.36
CA ASP A 2 -10.31 -11.20 9.94
C ASP A 2 -10.86 -9.78 9.71
N ASP A 3 -11.48 -9.18 10.73
CA ASP A 3 -12.06 -7.85 10.65
C ASP A 3 -11.01 -6.74 10.51
N ASN A 4 -9.78 -6.96 11.01
CA ASN A 4 -8.69 -5.97 10.96
C ASN A 4 -8.23 -5.63 9.53
N TRP A 5 -8.56 -6.47 8.53
CA TRP A 5 -8.15 -6.28 7.14
C TRP A 5 -9.32 -6.07 6.18
N SER A 6 -10.54 -5.97 6.71
CA SER A 6 -11.76 -5.72 5.93
C SER A 6 -11.65 -4.45 5.07
N TRP A 7 -11.04 -3.40 5.62
CA TRP A 7 -10.79 -2.14 4.92
C TRP A 7 -9.94 -2.30 3.65
N LEU A 8 -9.00 -3.26 3.62
CA LEU A 8 -8.16 -3.50 2.44
C LEU A 8 -8.99 -4.15 1.33
N ARG A 9 -9.89 -5.07 1.69
CA ARG A 9 -10.85 -5.64 0.75
C ARG A 9 -11.75 -4.55 0.17
N ASP A 10 -12.27 -3.65 1.00
CA ASP A 10 -13.13 -2.55 0.57
C ASP A 10 -12.42 -1.57 -0.38
N LEU A 11 -11.08 -1.46 -0.30
CA LEU A 11 -10.26 -0.69 -1.24
C LEU A 11 -9.92 -1.46 -2.53
N LEU A 12 -9.77 -2.79 -2.46
CA LEU A 12 -9.41 -3.63 -3.60
C LEU A 12 -10.61 -4.00 -4.47
N ASP A 13 -11.78 -4.24 -3.88
CA ASP A 13 -13.02 -4.61 -4.57
C ASP A 13 -13.45 -3.62 -5.67
N PRO A 14 -13.38 -2.29 -5.48
CA PRO A 14 -13.78 -1.34 -6.52
C PRO A 14 -12.75 -1.19 -7.65
N VAL A 15 -11.53 -1.74 -7.51
CA VAL A 15 -10.47 -1.71 -8.53
C VAL A 15 -10.68 -2.85 -9.53
N ARG A 16 -10.94 -2.50 -10.79
CA ARG A 16 -11.24 -3.49 -11.84
C ARG A 16 -9.99 -4.14 -12.40
N ASP A 17 -8.91 -3.36 -12.52
CA ASP A 17 -7.65 -3.83 -13.06
C ASP A 17 -7.02 -4.90 -12.12
N ALA A 18 -6.77 -6.08 -12.69
CA ALA A 18 -6.20 -7.20 -11.95
C ALA A 18 -4.72 -6.97 -11.59
N ALA A 19 -3.95 -6.31 -12.45
CA ALA A 19 -2.57 -5.95 -12.19
C ALA A 19 -2.47 -4.94 -11.05
N VAL A 20 -3.32 -3.91 -11.04
CA VAL A 20 -3.37 -2.91 -9.95
C VAL A 20 -3.76 -3.57 -8.63
N ARG A 21 -4.77 -4.45 -8.62
CA ARG A 21 -5.13 -5.22 -7.42
C ARG A 21 -3.99 -6.11 -6.93
N SER A 22 -3.30 -6.80 -7.84
CA SER A 22 -2.16 -7.65 -7.50
C SER A 22 -1.02 -6.82 -6.89
N GLN A 23 -0.68 -5.70 -7.53
CA GLN A 23 0.35 -4.80 -7.06
C GLN A 23 0.03 -4.20 -5.69
N GLY A 24 -1.22 -3.80 -5.45
CA GLY A 24 -1.68 -3.33 -4.15
C GLY A 24 -1.52 -4.38 -3.04
N LYS A 25 -1.82 -5.65 -3.33
CA LYS A 25 -1.60 -6.77 -2.39
C LYS A 25 -0.11 -7.00 -2.13
N ILE A 26 0.74 -6.91 -3.16
CA ILE A 26 2.19 -7.05 -3.02
C ILE A 26 2.74 -5.93 -2.12
N PHE A 27 2.36 -4.68 -2.37
CA PHE A 27 2.78 -3.56 -1.53
C PHE A 27 2.30 -3.73 -0.10
N PHE A 28 1.04 -4.09 0.13
CA PHE A 28 0.54 -4.38 1.47
C PHE A 28 1.38 -5.46 2.18
N ALA A 29 1.67 -6.58 1.51
CA ALA A 29 2.48 -7.65 2.09
C ALA A 29 3.91 -7.20 2.42
N ARG A 30 4.53 -6.38 1.56
CA ARG A 30 5.86 -5.79 1.80
C ARG A 30 5.84 -4.82 2.98
N LEU A 31 4.87 -3.92 3.02
CA LEU A 31 4.66 -3.00 4.15
C LEU A 31 4.49 -3.78 5.46
N PHE A 32 3.70 -4.85 5.46
CA PHE A 32 3.47 -5.67 6.65
C PHE A 32 4.74 -6.38 7.13
N LYS A 33 5.57 -6.89 6.20
CA LYS A 33 6.78 -7.65 6.51
C LYS A 33 8.02 -6.81 6.81
N ALA A 34 8.07 -5.55 6.35
CA ALA A 34 9.27 -4.74 6.52
C ALA A 34 9.59 -4.48 7.99
N GLU A 35 10.81 -4.79 8.43
CA GLU A 35 11.24 -4.64 9.83
C GLU A 35 12.18 -3.44 10.02
N GLU A 36 12.70 -2.88 8.93
CA GLU A 36 13.68 -1.79 8.95
C GLU A 36 13.15 -0.52 8.28
N ALA A 37 13.51 0.63 8.83
CA ALA A 37 13.12 1.93 8.27
C ALA A 37 13.71 2.17 6.85
N ALA A 38 14.90 1.64 6.57
CA ALA A 38 15.53 1.72 5.25
C ALA A 38 14.76 0.93 4.19
N GLU A 39 14.31 -0.30 4.53
CA GLU A 39 13.44 -1.09 3.67
C GLU A 39 12.12 -0.36 3.42
N MET A 40 11.53 0.22 4.46
CA MET A 40 10.29 0.98 4.35
C MET A 40 10.44 2.23 3.46
N THR A 41 11.56 2.95 3.53
CA THR A 41 11.86 4.08 2.64
C THR A 41 11.89 3.64 1.17
N THR A 42 12.46 2.47 0.91
CA THR A 42 12.53 1.88 -0.44
C THR A 42 11.13 1.55 -0.95
N ILE A 43 10.32 0.87 -0.12
CA ILE A 43 8.95 0.51 -0.47
C ILE A 43 8.11 1.76 -0.75
N LEU A 44 8.21 2.80 0.09
CA LEU A 44 7.47 4.05 -0.10
C LEU A 44 7.85 4.75 -1.42
N SER A 45 9.14 4.82 -1.76
CA SER A 45 9.62 5.39 -3.03
C SER A 45 9.07 4.64 -4.26
N GLU A 46 9.04 3.31 -4.19
CA GLU A 46 8.45 2.48 -5.25
C GLU A 46 6.93 2.68 -5.37
N MET A 47 6.24 2.87 -4.24
CA MET A 47 4.80 3.15 -4.23
C MET A 47 4.46 4.50 -4.82
N GLU A 48 5.31 5.51 -4.65
CA GLU A 48 5.13 6.81 -5.31
C GLU A 48 5.25 6.68 -6.82
N SER A 49 6.29 5.98 -7.28
CA SER A 49 6.46 5.68 -8.71
C SER A 49 5.29 4.90 -9.28
N TRP A 50 4.75 3.94 -8.52
CA TRP A 50 3.56 3.21 -8.90
C TRP A 50 2.31 4.08 -8.91
N ARG A 51 2.12 4.96 -7.92
CA ARG A 51 0.98 5.90 -7.86
C ARG A 51 0.92 6.78 -9.11
N ASP A 52 2.07 7.23 -9.60
CA ASP A 52 2.16 8.12 -10.77
C ASP A 52 1.76 7.42 -12.08
N SER A 53 1.73 6.08 -12.11
CA SER A 53 1.22 5.31 -13.26
C SER A 53 -0.29 5.02 -13.19
N LEU A 54 -0.96 5.36 -12.08
CA LEU A 54 -2.39 5.12 -11.89
C LEU A 54 -3.23 6.28 -12.43
N THR A 55 -4.21 5.94 -13.26
CA THR A 55 -5.06 6.93 -13.93
C THR A 55 -6.46 7.04 -13.31
N GLU A 56 -6.94 5.99 -12.66
CA GLU A 56 -8.27 6.00 -12.06
C GLU A 56 -8.25 6.49 -10.60
N THR A 57 -9.25 7.29 -10.22
CA THR A 57 -9.42 7.80 -8.85
C THR A 57 -9.47 6.69 -7.80
N ARG A 58 -10.02 5.52 -8.13
CA ARG A 58 -10.12 4.38 -7.21
C ARG A 58 -8.76 3.76 -6.92
N GLU A 59 -7.92 3.64 -7.95
CA GLU A 59 -6.56 3.13 -7.85
C GLU A 59 -5.68 4.10 -7.07
N GLN A 60 -5.84 5.40 -7.31
CA GLN A 60 -5.17 6.46 -6.55
C GLN A 60 -5.58 6.45 -5.07
N LYS A 61 -6.84 6.12 -4.75
CA LYS A 61 -7.29 5.94 -3.36
C LYS A 61 -6.63 4.72 -2.71
N LEU A 62 -6.54 3.60 -3.42
CA LEU A 62 -5.82 2.41 -2.95
C LEU A 62 -4.34 2.73 -2.67
N SER A 63 -3.64 3.36 -3.61
CA SER A 63 -2.22 3.70 -3.44
C SER A 63 -2.00 4.67 -2.30
N ARG A 64 -2.85 5.70 -2.15
CA ARG A 64 -2.79 6.66 -1.05
C ARG A 64 -3.01 5.99 0.32
N ALA A 65 -3.99 5.10 0.43
CA ALA A 65 -4.26 4.39 1.69
C ALA A 65 -3.08 3.52 2.10
N LEU A 66 -2.52 2.75 1.14
CA LEU A 66 -1.32 1.95 1.39
C LEU A 66 -0.12 2.83 1.75
N PHE A 67 0.06 3.98 1.09
CA PHE A 67 1.18 4.88 1.38
C PHE A 67 1.11 5.43 2.81
N LEU A 68 -0.08 5.85 3.26
CA LEU A 68 -0.27 6.33 4.63
C LEU A 68 -0.02 5.23 5.66
N LEU A 69 -0.45 3.99 5.38
CA LEU A 69 -0.13 2.84 6.22
C LEU A 69 1.38 2.60 6.33
N GLY A 70 2.08 2.65 5.19
CA GLY A 70 3.53 2.48 5.16
C GLY A 70 4.29 3.60 5.88
N TYR A 71 3.83 4.84 5.74
CA TYR A 71 4.41 6.00 6.40
C TYR A 71 4.24 5.96 7.92
N ASP A 72 3.05 5.57 8.40
CA ASP A 72 2.80 5.38 9.84
C ASP A 72 3.72 4.30 10.44
N LYS A 73 3.88 3.18 9.72
CA LYS A 73 4.82 2.13 10.10
C LYS A 73 6.27 2.62 10.05
N HIS A 74 6.68 3.36 9.02
CA HIS A 74 8.01 3.97 8.93
C HIS A 74 8.32 4.81 10.17
N MET A 75 7.38 5.69 10.56
CA MET A 75 7.53 6.53 11.75
C MET A 75 7.60 5.74 13.06
N SER A 76 7.04 4.53 13.08
CA SER A 76 7.15 3.62 14.22
C SER A 76 8.48 2.87 14.27
N LEU A 77 9.12 2.63 13.11
CA LEU A 77 10.43 1.95 13.00
C LEU A 77 11.63 2.89 13.19
N VAL A 78 11.46 4.20 12.97
CA VAL A 78 12.51 5.22 13.17
C VAL A 78 12.67 5.61 14.66
N LYS A 79 11.74 5.22 15.52
CA LYS A 79 11.80 5.45 16.97
C LYS A 79 12.66 4.41 17.68
#